data_AF-A0A542YRP8-F1
#
_entry.id   AF-A0A542YRP8-F1
#
_cell.length_a   1.000
_cell.length_b   1.000
_cell.length_c   1.000
_cell.angle_alpha   90.00
_cell.angle_beta   90.00
_cell.angle_gamma   90.00
#
_symmetry.space_group_name_H-M   'P 1'
#
loop_
_entity.id
_entity.type
_entity.pdbx_description
1 polymer ?
#
loop_
_entity_poly.entity_id
_entity_poly.type
_entity_poly.pdbx_seq_one_letter_code
_entity_poly.pdbx_strand_id
1 'polypeptide(L)'
;MDNLWEILTVATVIALAGLALLVGLVRGRGRSGSKTIERPTTPPAQPERTPEGQPPDGEGDGGYAGGTGVGTDVLEPPETVEPEVLEPTPTLDRPASARGRLQRLRARLARSNSAIGSALLGLLSRGGLEEEDWEDVEDTLLQADLGVEASQELVEALRTRVKVDGTTDPDTVRGWLREDLLRLVDPTMDRRIAASRVEDRPAVVLVVGVNGTGKTTTVGKLARVLVAEDKDVVLGAADTFRAAAADQLQTWGERVGVPTVRSDREGADPASVAFDAVSAAQEMEADVVLVDTAGRLHNKVGLMDELGKVKRVIEKKSPIDEVLLVLDATTGQNGMRQAEVFGEAVAVTGIVLTKLDGTAKGGIVVNVQRKLGVPVKLVGLGEGPDDLAPFDPQAFVEAIVD
;
A
#
# COMPACT_ATOMS: atom_id res chain seq x y z
N MET A 1 47.52 2.03 45.53
CA MET A 1 46.38 2.31 44.63
C MET A 1 45.47 1.09 44.48
N ASP A 2 45.83 -0.05 45.09
CA ASP A 2 45.19 -1.34 44.85
C ASP A 2 43.87 -1.54 45.59
N ASN A 3 43.68 -0.92 46.77
CA ASN A 3 42.45 -1.08 47.56
C ASN A 3 41.27 -0.23 47.05
N LEU A 4 41.51 0.76 46.18
CA LEU A 4 40.45 1.65 45.69
C LEU A 4 39.54 0.94 44.68
N TRP A 5 40.11 0.08 43.85
CA TRP A 5 39.37 -0.69 42.85
C TRP A 5 38.52 -1.80 43.49
N GLU A 6 39.00 -2.43 44.56
CA GLU A 6 38.22 -3.40 45.33
C GLU A 6 37.02 -2.75 46.04
N ILE A 7 37.20 -1.56 46.63
CA ILE A 7 36.10 -0.82 47.26
C ILE A 7 35.06 -0.40 46.22
N LEU A 8 35.47 0.05 45.04
CA LEU A 8 34.56 0.45 43.96
C LEU A 8 33.80 -0.74 43.37
N THR A 9 34.44 -1.90 43.22
CA THR A 9 33.75 -3.11 42.75
C THR A 9 32.74 -3.63 43.77
N VAL A 10 33.10 -3.68 45.05
CA VAL A 10 32.17 -4.10 46.11
C VAL A 10 30.98 -3.13 46.23
N ALA A 11 31.23 -1.82 46.16
CA ALA A 11 30.17 -0.81 46.18
C ALA A 11 29.20 -0.94 45.00
N THR A 12 29.73 -1.25 43.80
CA THR A 12 28.91 -1.45 42.59
C THR A 12 28.04 -2.71 42.70
N VAL A 13 28.57 -3.80 43.23
CA VAL A 13 27.81 -5.05 43.44
C VAL A 13 26.69 -4.85 44.46
N ILE A 14 26.94 -4.11 45.55
CA ILE A 14 25.92 -3.80 46.57
C ILE A 14 24.82 -2.90 45.96
N ALA A 15 25.19 -1.91 45.16
CA ALA A 15 24.22 -1.03 44.49
C ALA A 15 23.31 -1.79 43.52
N LEU A 16 23.88 -2.72 42.73
CA LEU A 16 23.13 -3.56 41.80
C LEU A 16 22.19 -4.54 42.53
N ALA A 17 22.64 -5.13 43.64
CA ALA A 17 21.81 -6.00 44.46
C ALA A 17 20.64 -5.23 45.11
N GLY A 18 20.88 -4.01 45.59
CA GLY A 18 19.85 -3.12 46.12
C GLY A 18 18.80 -2.74 45.07
N LEU A 19 19.23 -2.45 43.84
CA LEU A 19 18.34 -2.11 42.73
C LEU A 19 17.47 -3.30 42.32
N ALA A 20 18.03 -4.52 42.27
CA ALA A 20 17.27 -5.73 41.97
C ALA A 20 16.20 -6.04 43.04
N LEU A 21 16.52 -5.81 44.32
CA LEU A 21 15.57 -5.99 45.43
C LEU A 21 14.41 -4.98 45.35
N LEU A 22 14.71 -3.74 44.97
CA LEU A 22 13.72 -2.67 44.80
C LEU A 22 12.76 -2.97 43.65
N VAL A 23 13.26 -3.46 42.52
CA VAL A 23 12.45 -3.87 41.36
C VAL A 23 11.57 -5.07 41.69
N GLY A 24 12.06 -6.02 42.50
CA GLY A 24 11.27 -7.15 43.00
C GLY A 24 10.10 -6.72 43.89
N LEU A 25 10.32 -5.72 44.75
CA LEU A 25 9.29 -5.16 45.65
C LEU A 25 8.20 -4.37 44.90
N VAL A 26 8.56 -3.68 43.82
CA VAL A 26 7.61 -2.92 42.98
C VAL A 26 6.75 -3.85 42.11
N ARG A 27 7.29 -4.98 41.65
CA ARG A 27 6.54 -5.98 40.86
C ARG A 27 5.61 -6.88 41.70
N GLY A 28 5.82 -6.99 43.01
CA GLY A 28 5.05 -7.88 43.90
C GLY A 28 3.69 -7.37 44.36
N ARG A 29 3.27 -6.14 43.98
CA ARG A 29 2.11 -5.46 44.58
C ARG A 29 0.91 -5.28 43.63
N GLY A 30 0.61 -6.30 42.84
CA GLY A 30 -0.47 -6.25 41.85
C GLY A 30 -1.22 -7.56 41.66
N ARG A 31 -1.80 -8.12 42.73
CA ARG A 31 -2.86 -9.14 42.60
C ARG A 31 -3.85 -9.03 43.76
N SER A 32 -5.14 -8.89 43.43
CA SER A 32 -6.33 -9.44 44.12
C SER A 32 -7.44 -8.45 44.54
N GLY A 33 -8.69 -8.86 44.24
CA GLY A 33 -9.97 -8.36 44.78
C GLY A 33 -10.82 -7.62 43.73
N SER A 34 -12.13 -7.83 43.54
CA SER A 34 -13.14 -8.69 44.15
C SER A 34 -14.42 -8.66 43.28
N LYS A 35 -15.25 -9.71 43.42
CA LYS A 35 -16.61 -9.94 42.91
C LYS A 35 -17.55 -8.72 42.91
N THR A 36 -18.49 -8.66 41.96
CA THR A 36 -19.96 -8.51 42.19
C THR A 36 -20.74 -8.87 40.92
N ILE A 37 -21.93 -9.45 41.16
CA ILE A 37 -22.92 -10.09 40.29
C ILE A 37 -23.82 -9.03 39.63
N GLU A 38 -24.29 -9.23 38.40
CA GLU A 38 -25.73 -9.24 38.00
C GLU A 38 -25.92 -9.21 36.47
N ARG A 39 -26.70 -10.20 35.98
CA ARG A 39 -27.32 -10.25 34.66
C ARG A 39 -28.64 -9.46 34.70
N PRO A 40 -29.08 -8.92 33.56
CA PRO A 40 -30.48 -9.01 33.15
C PRO A 40 -30.57 -9.66 31.75
N THR A 41 -31.13 -10.86 31.59
CA THR A 41 -32.56 -11.18 31.33
C THR A 41 -33.16 -10.51 30.08
N THR A 42 -33.17 -11.25 28.98
CA THR A 42 -34.22 -11.23 27.93
C THR A 42 -35.57 -11.56 28.55
N PRO A 43 -36.70 -10.97 28.12
CA PRO A 43 -37.70 -11.69 27.28
C PRO A 43 -38.63 -10.76 26.43
N PRO A 44 -39.69 -11.25 25.74
CA PRO A 44 -39.78 -12.29 24.71
C PRO A 44 -40.57 -11.84 23.44
N ALA A 45 -40.71 -12.78 22.50
CA ALA A 45 -41.47 -12.68 21.24
C ALA A 45 -43.00 -12.75 21.40
N GLN A 46 -43.68 -12.14 20.41
CA GLN A 46 -45.00 -12.36 19.78
C GLN A 46 -46.23 -12.82 20.59
N PRO A 47 -47.43 -12.29 20.26
CA PRO A 47 -48.69 -13.00 20.45
C PRO A 47 -49.25 -13.58 19.15
N GLU A 48 -49.51 -14.89 19.18
CA GLU A 48 -50.46 -15.60 18.31
C GLU A 48 -51.89 -15.08 18.48
N ARG A 49 -52.67 -15.10 17.39
CA ARG A 49 -54.13 -15.19 17.42
C ARG A 49 -54.62 -16.14 16.33
N THR A 50 -55.21 -17.26 16.75
CA THR A 50 -56.34 -17.97 16.10
C THR A 50 -57.61 -17.61 16.91
N PRO A 51 -58.88 -17.95 16.53
CA PRO A 51 -59.31 -19.15 15.80
C PRO A 51 -60.51 -19.04 14.82
N GLU A 52 -60.74 -20.18 14.16
CA GLU A 52 -62.04 -20.83 13.85
C GLU A 52 -62.94 -20.40 12.68
N GLY A 53 -63.35 -21.43 11.91
CA GLY A 53 -64.47 -21.44 10.97
C GLY A 53 -64.41 -22.63 10.00
N GLN A 54 -64.97 -23.78 10.39
CA GLN A 54 -65.11 -25.01 9.60
C GLN A 54 -66.59 -25.19 9.11
N PRO A 55 -66.98 -26.31 8.45
CA PRO A 55 -67.25 -26.55 7.02
C PRO A 55 -68.79 -26.62 6.71
N PRO A 56 -69.36 -27.30 5.67
CA PRO A 56 -69.31 -28.77 5.38
C PRO A 56 -69.20 -29.15 3.86
N ASP A 57 -68.53 -30.25 3.50
CA ASP A 57 -68.99 -31.64 3.23
C ASP A 57 -69.50 -31.92 1.80
N GLY A 58 -69.09 -33.05 1.22
CA GLY A 58 -69.71 -33.64 0.02
C GLY A 58 -68.84 -34.63 -0.76
N GLU A 59 -68.74 -35.86 -0.27
CA GLU A 59 -68.18 -37.04 -0.94
C GLU A 59 -68.92 -37.41 -2.25
N GLY A 60 -68.25 -38.14 -3.15
CA GLY A 60 -68.90 -38.75 -4.31
C GLY A 60 -67.95 -39.49 -5.25
N ASP A 61 -67.67 -40.74 -4.90
CA ASP A 61 -66.84 -41.74 -5.57
C ASP A 61 -67.35 -42.20 -6.96
N GLY A 62 -66.45 -42.77 -7.77
CA GLY A 62 -66.80 -43.77 -8.81
C GLY A 62 -66.25 -43.56 -10.22
N GLY A 63 -65.47 -44.53 -10.71
CA GLY A 63 -65.49 -44.90 -12.14
C GLY A 63 -64.17 -45.31 -12.79
N TYR A 64 -63.96 -46.63 -12.91
CA TYR A 64 -62.86 -47.30 -13.61
C TYR A 64 -62.98 -47.25 -15.16
N ALA A 65 -61.81 -47.36 -15.81
CA ALA A 65 -61.51 -48.05 -17.08
C ALA A 65 -61.85 -47.41 -18.45
N GLY A 66 -60.76 -47.13 -19.21
CA GLY A 66 -60.44 -47.83 -20.47
C GLY A 66 -61.09 -47.33 -21.77
N GLY A 67 -60.27 -46.82 -22.69
CA GLY A 67 -60.67 -46.63 -24.08
C GLY A 67 -59.62 -45.93 -24.95
N THR A 68 -58.87 -46.70 -25.71
CA THR A 68 -58.03 -46.25 -26.83
C THR A 68 -58.89 -45.69 -27.97
N GLY A 69 -58.55 -44.52 -28.51
CA GLY A 69 -59.17 -43.94 -29.70
C GLY A 69 -58.23 -42.97 -30.40
N VAL A 70 -57.98 -43.26 -31.69
CA VAL A 70 -57.00 -42.65 -32.58
C VAL A 70 -57.42 -41.25 -33.07
N GLY A 71 -56.46 -40.32 -33.03
CA GLY A 71 -56.19 -39.32 -34.08
C GLY A 71 -57.19 -38.19 -34.33
N THR A 72 -56.76 -36.96 -34.00
CA THR A 72 -56.87 -35.81 -34.91
C THR A 72 -55.82 -34.77 -34.52
N ASP A 73 -55.03 -34.41 -35.53
CA ASP A 73 -54.00 -33.38 -35.56
C ASP A 73 -54.63 -32.01 -35.23
N VAL A 74 -54.21 -31.39 -34.11
CA VAL A 74 -54.50 -29.99 -33.80
C VAL A 74 -53.17 -29.33 -33.50
N LEU A 75 -52.66 -28.60 -34.49
CA LEU A 75 -51.52 -27.71 -34.34
C LEU A 75 -51.84 -26.62 -33.30
N GLU A 76 -51.22 -26.71 -32.12
CA GLU A 76 -51.13 -25.60 -31.18
C GLU A 76 -50.33 -24.45 -31.82
N PRO A 77 -50.79 -23.19 -31.70
CA PRO A 77 -49.99 -22.04 -32.09
C PRO A 77 -48.76 -21.92 -31.19
N PRO A 78 -47.61 -21.45 -31.68
CA PRO A 78 -46.38 -21.43 -30.89
C PRO A 78 -46.54 -20.46 -29.71
N GLU A 79 -46.17 -20.93 -28.51
CA GLU A 79 -45.96 -20.09 -27.33
C GLU A 79 -45.03 -18.92 -27.69
N THR A 80 -45.54 -17.71 -27.51
CA THR A 80 -44.72 -16.49 -27.46
C THR A 80 -43.75 -16.61 -26.29
N VAL A 81 -42.49 -16.91 -26.60
CA VAL A 81 -41.37 -16.82 -25.67
C VAL A 81 -41.22 -15.34 -25.31
N GLU A 82 -41.58 -14.98 -24.07
CA GLU A 82 -41.20 -13.68 -23.50
C GLU A 82 -39.67 -13.57 -23.53
N PRO A 83 -39.10 -12.44 -23.99
CA PRO A 83 -37.66 -12.29 -24.02
C PRO A 83 -37.14 -12.30 -22.58
N GLU A 84 -36.37 -13.33 -22.26
CA GLU A 84 -35.57 -13.41 -21.04
C GLU A 84 -34.68 -12.17 -20.99
N VAL A 85 -34.95 -11.29 -20.02
CA VAL A 85 -34.16 -10.10 -19.77
C VAL A 85 -32.81 -10.59 -19.26
N LEU A 86 -31.85 -10.75 -20.17
CA LEU A 86 -30.46 -11.03 -19.84
C LEU A 86 -29.99 -9.94 -18.89
N GLU A 87 -29.65 -10.32 -17.66
CA GLU A 87 -28.99 -9.42 -16.72
C GLU A 87 -27.75 -8.82 -17.40
N PRO A 88 -27.50 -7.50 -17.28
CA PRO A 88 -26.39 -6.88 -17.95
C PRO A 88 -25.09 -7.51 -17.43
N THR A 89 -24.35 -8.18 -18.33
CA THR A 89 -22.99 -8.63 -18.05
C THR A 89 -22.19 -7.49 -17.44
N PRO A 90 -21.51 -7.69 -16.29
CA PRO A 90 -20.73 -6.64 -15.66
C PRO A 90 -19.68 -6.14 -16.66
N THR A 91 -19.84 -4.89 -17.12
CA THR A 91 -18.85 -4.23 -17.96
C THR A 91 -17.62 -3.94 -17.11
N LEU A 92 -16.56 -4.72 -17.30
CA LEU A 92 -15.28 -4.53 -16.61
C LEU A 92 -14.78 -3.11 -16.82
N ASP A 93 -14.43 -2.43 -15.74
CA ASP A 93 -13.96 -1.04 -15.79
C ASP A 93 -12.50 -0.99 -16.23
N ARG A 94 -12.27 -0.70 -17.53
CA ARG A 94 -10.93 -0.54 -18.10
C ARG A 94 -10.46 0.91 -17.93
N PRO A 95 -9.36 1.18 -17.19
CA PRO A 95 -8.85 2.52 -16.95
C PRO A 95 -8.41 3.27 -18.23
N ALA A 96 -8.39 4.60 -18.13
CA ALA A 96 -7.86 5.47 -19.18
C ALA A 96 -6.36 5.22 -19.44
N SER A 97 -5.91 5.40 -20.69
CA SER A 97 -4.51 5.14 -21.12
C SER A 97 -3.43 5.81 -20.25
N ALA A 98 -2.26 5.17 -20.14
CA ALA A 98 -1.12 5.63 -19.34
C ALA A 98 -0.70 7.08 -19.65
N ARG A 99 -0.83 7.52 -20.91
CA ARG A 99 -0.50 8.88 -21.36
C ARG A 99 -1.39 9.95 -20.72
N GLY A 100 -2.68 9.67 -20.57
CA GLY A 100 -3.62 10.58 -19.90
C GLY A 100 -3.36 10.67 -18.39
N ARG A 101 -2.89 9.58 -17.76
CA ARG A 101 -2.49 9.58 -16.34
C ARG A 101 -1.23 10.41 -16.12
N LEU A 102 -0.23 10.31 -17.00
CA LEU A 102 1.02 11.07 -16.93
C LEU A 102 0.80 12.60 -17.13
N GLN A 103 -0.16 12.98 -17.97
CA GLN A 103 -0.51 14.39 -18.15
C GLN A 103 -1.19 14.98 -16.90
N ARG A 104 -2.05 14.20 -16.23
CA ARG A 104 -2.63 14.59 -14.94
C ARG A 104 -1.60 14.64 -13.83
N LEU A 105 -0.61 13.75 -13.86
CA LEU A 105 0.55 13.75 -12.96
C LEU A 105 1.31 15.09 -13.03
N ARG A 106 1.69 15.53 -14.24
CA ARG A 106 2.34 16.85 -14.42
C ARG A 106 1.51 17.99 -13.81
N ALA A 107 0.21 18.01 -14.08
CA ALA A 107 -0.68 19.07 -13.58
C ALA A 107 -0.93 19.03 -12.05
N ARG A 108 -0.75 17.88 -11.39
CA ARG A 108 -0.87 17.76 -9.92
C ARG A 108 0.46 18.07 -9.23
N LEU A 109 1.58 17.54 -9.74
CA LEU A 109 2.91 17.83 -9.19
C LEU A 109 3.28 19.32 -9.29
N ALA A 110 3.00 19.96 -10.43
CA ALA A 110 3.27 21.39 -10.62
C ALA A 110 2.53 22.27 -9.60
N ARG A 111 1.39 21.83 -9.06
CA ARG A 111 0.65 22.60 -8.05
C ARG A 111 1.21 22.49 -6.64
N SER A 112 1.92 21.40 -6.33
CA SER A 112 2.41 21.13 -4.98
C SER A 112 3.89 21.50 -4.79
N ASN A 113 4.67 21.50 -5.88
CA ASN A 113 6.12 21.71 -5.83
C ASN A 113 6.60 23.09 -6.33
N SER A 114 5.75 23.89 -7.00
CA SER A 114 6.16 25.21 -7.56
C SER A 114 6.64 26.20 -6.50
N ALA A 115 6.23 26.04 -5.24
CA ALA A 115 6.61 26.93 -4.14
C ALA A 115 8.10 26.82 -3.77
N ILE A 116 8.68 25.61 -3.82
CA ILE A 116 10.09 25.38 -3.47
C ILE A 116 11.00 25.87 -4.59
N GLY A 117 10.71 25.50 -5.85
CA GLY A 117 11.47 25.98 -7.00
C GLY A 117 11.46 27.51 -7.09
N SER A 118 10.29 28.13 -6.91
CA SER A 118 10.17 29.59 -6.92
C SER A 118 10.94 30.26 -5.77
N ALA A 119 10.90 29.68 -4.56
CA ALA A 119 11.64 30.19 -3.41
C ALA A 119 13.16 30.10 -3.62
N LEU A 120 13.65 28.94 -4.07
CA LEU A 120 15.07 28.70 -4.36
C LEU A 120 15.57 29.62 -5.47
N LEU A 121 14.82 29.73 -6.58
CA LEU A 121 15.19 30.63 -7.67
C LEU A 121 15.18 32.09 -7.23
N GLY A 122 14.21 32.48 -6.41
CA GLY A 122 14.14 33.84 -5.84
C GLY A 122 15.31 34.17 -4.92
N LEU A 123 15.83 33.19 -4.17
CA LEU A 123 17.04 33.33 -3.36
C LEU A 123 18.28 33.42 -4.26
N LEU A 124 18.45 32.46 -5.16
CA LEU A 124 19.65 32.31 -5.99
C LEU A 124 19.80 33.39 -7.08
N SER A 125 18.71 34.06 -7.44
CA SER A 125 18.72 35.17 -8.41
C SER A 125 19.13 36.51 -7.78
N ARG A 126 19.31 36.58 -6.45
CA ARG A 126 19.88 37.75 -5.80
C ARG A 126 21.36 37.79 -6.15
N GLY A 127 21.77 38.74 -6.98
CA GLY A 127 23.18 38.90 -7.34
C GLY A 127 24.04 39.13 -6.10
N GLY A 128 25.21 38.49 -6.04
CA GLY A 128 26.14 38.64 -4.92
C GLY A 128 25.77 37.84 -3.67
N LEU A 129 25.37 36.57 -3.85
CA LEU A 129 25.00 35.66 -2.75
C LEU A 129 26.07 35.60 -1.65
N GLU A 130 25.68 35.98 -0.44
CA GLU A 130 26.51 35.88 0.78
C GLU A 130 26.29 34.53 1.47
N GLU A 131 27.01 34.26 2.56
CA GLU A 131 26.87 32.97 3.28
C GLU A 131 25.45 32.74 3.80
N GLU A 132 24.80 33.80 4.30
CA GLU A 132 23.42 33.77 4.80
C GLU A 132 22.43 33.36 3.70
N ASP A 133 22.64 33.79 2.44
CA ASP A 133 21.77 33.37 1.33
C ASP A 133 21.89 31.87 1.03
N TRP A 134 23.09 31.30 1.19
CA TRP A 134 23.30 29.85 1.01
C TRP A 134 22.70 29.02 2.15
N GLU A 135 22.75 29.53 3.39
CA GLU A 135 22.05 28.93 4.53
C GLU A 135 20.52 28.93 4.30
N ASP A 136 19.95 30.03 3.82
CA ASP A 136 18.52 30.11 3.46
C ASP A 136 18.12 29.09 2.37
N VAL A 137 18.99 28.88 1.39
CA VAL A 137 18.80 27.87 0.34
C VAL A 137 18.81 26.47 0.96
N GLU A 138 19.78 26.16 1.82
CA GLU A 138 19.84 24.86 2.52
C GLU A 138 18.59 24.62 3.37
N ASP A 139 18.17 25.61 4.16
CA ASP A 139 16.97 25.54 4.99
C ASP A 139 15.70 25.29 4.18
N THR A 140 15.58 25.95 3.02
CA THR A 140 14.46 25.73 2.10
C THR A 140 14.44 24.29 1.58
N LEU A 141 15.59 23.72 1.23
CA LEU A 141 15.70 22.33 0.79
C LEU A 141 15.39 21.34 1.93
N LEU A 142 15.81 21.64 3.16
CA LEU A 142 15.49 20.84 4.33
C LEU A 142 13.99 20.83 4.63
N GLN A 143 13.33 21.98 4.54
CA GLN A 143 11.87 22.10 4.70
C GLN A 143 11.10 21.31 3.62
N ALA A 144 11.69 21.15 2.44
CA ALA A 144 11.17 20.31 1.36
C ALA A 144 11.33 18.79 1.60
N ASP A 145 11.88 18.37 2.75
CA ASP A 145 12.19 16.98 3.12
C ASP A 145 13.27 16.31 2.22
N LEU A 146 14.15 17.10 1.57
CA LEU A 146 15.27 16.57 0.76
C LEU A 146 16.29 15.78 1.61
N GLY A 147 16.43 16.19 2.89
CA GLY A 147 17.38 15.62 3.83
C GLY A 147 18.74 16.31 3.83
N VAL A 148 19.43 16.29 4.96
CA VAL A 148 20.67 17.05 5.22
C VAL A 148 21.75 16.78 4.18
N GLU A 149 22.08 15.51 3.95
CA GLU A 149 23.15 15.12 3.03
C GLU A 149 22.88 15.57 1.59
N ALA A 150 21.63 15.42 1.12
CA ALA A 150 21.25 15.82 -0.24
C ALA A 150 21.19 17.34 -0.39
N SER A 151 20.70 18.06 0.62
CA SER A 151 20.68 19.52 0.63
C SER A 151 22.10 20.09 0.57
N GLN A 152 23.02 19.60 1.40
CA GLN A 152 24.41 20.06 1.44
C GLN A 152 25.13 19.81 0.12
N GLU A 153 24.97 18.61 -0.46
CA GLU A 153 25.55 18.28 -1.76
C GLU A 153 25.04 19.23 -2.86
N LEU A 154 23.72 19.51 -2.86
CA LEU A 154 23.09 20.39 -3.83
C LEU A 154 23.57 21.84 -3.69
N VAL A 155 23.63 22.35 -2.47
CA VAL A 155 24.10 23.71 -2.16
C VAL A 155 25.57 23.88 -2.56
N GLU A 156 26.45 22.94 -2.20
CA GLU A 156 27.87 23.01 -2.56
C GLU A 156 28.09 22.92 -4.08
N ALA A 157 27.30 22.10 -4.78
CA ALA A 157 27.35 22.01 -6.25
C ALA A 157 26.96 23.34 -6.90
N LEU A 158 25.85 23.94 -6.47
CA LEU A 158 25.38 25.24 -6.97
C LEU A 158 26.37 26.37 -6.65
N ARG A 159 26.87 26.41 -5.40
CA ARG A 159 27.87 27.38 -4.95
C ARG A 159 29.14 27.31 -5.77
N THR A 160 29.59 26.10 -6.11
CA THR A 160 30.76 25.90 -6.97
C THR A 160 30.51 26.43 -8.38
N ARG A 161 29.34 26.13 -8.98
CA ARG A 161 28.99 26.60 -10.34
C ARG A 161 28.89 28.12 -10.41
N VAL A 162 28.23 28.76 -9.44
CA VAL A 162 28.15 30.23 -9.35
C VAL A 162 29.55 30.86 -9.26
N LYS A 163 30.46 30.28 -8.48
CA LYS A 163 31.85 30.78 -8.36
C LYS A 163 32.66 30.62 -9.66
N VAL A 164 32.47 29.53 -10.39
CA VAL A 164 33.23 29.21 -11.61
C VAL A 164 32.72 30.02 -12.80
N ASP A 165 31.41 30.04 -13.03
CA ASP A 165 30.81 30.69 -14.19
C ASP A 165 30.52 32.18 -13.96
N GLY A 166 30.47 32.62 -12.70
CA GLY A 166 30.26 34.03 -12.32
C GLY A 166 28.88 34.58 -12.70
N THR A 167 27.92 33.71 -13.03
CA THR A 167 26.56 34.09 -13.42
C THR A 167 25.56 33.77 -12.32
N THR A 168 24.62 34.69 -12.12
CA THR A 168 23.43 34.52 -11.28
C THR A 168 22.16 34.67 -12.11
N ASP A 169 22.27 34.43 -13.43
CA ASP A 169 21.12 34.44 -14.34
C ASP A 169 20.10 33.37 -13.91
N PRO A 170 18.83 33.74 -13.67
CA PRO A 170 17.82 32.83 -13.14
C PRO A 170 17.61 31.58 -14.00
N ASP A 171 17.66 31.71 -15.33
CA ASP A 171 17.43 30.59 -16.25
C ASP A 171 18.61 29.62 -16.24
N THR A 172 19.83 30.15 -16.15
CA THR A 172 21.05 29.34 -16.02
C THR A 172 21.08 28.59 -14.70
N VAL A 173 20.82 29.26 -13.58
CA VAL A 173 20.76 28.65 -12.25
C VAL A 173 19.65 27.59 -12.17
N ARG A 174 18.49 27.87 -12.78
CA ARG A 174 17.41 26.89 -12.93
C ARG A 174 17.89 25.63 -13.66
N GLY A 175 18.66 25.81 -14.73
CA GLY A 175 19.28 24.71 -15.48
C GLY A 175 20.18 23.84 -14.61
N TRP A 176 21.03 24.47 -13.80
CA TRP A 176 21.91 23.74 -12.87
C TRP A 176 21.13 22.99 -11.80
N LEU A 177 20.19 23.64 -11.14
CA LEU A 177 19.33 23.02 -10.12
C LEU A 177 18.60 21.80 -10.68
N ARG A 178 18.05 21.90 -11.91
CA ARG A 178 17.42 20.77 -12.60
C ARG A 178 18.40 19.61 -12.80
N GLU A 179 19.59 19.88 -13.31
CA GLU A 179 20.61 18.85 -13.54
C GLU A 179 21.06 18.18 -12.23
N ASP A 180 21.29 18.99 -11.19
CA ASP A 180 21.72 18.51 -9.89
C ASP A 180 20.63 17.65 -9.23
N LEU A 181 19.37 18.09 -9.22
CA LEU A 181 18.24 17.31 -8.72
C LEU A 181 18.03 16.00 -9.51
N LEU A 182 18.18 16.01 -10.83
CA LEU A 182 18.12 14.79 -11.64
C LEU A 182 19.19 13.79 -11.23
N ARG A 183 20.41 14.26 -10.98
CA ARG A 183 21.49 13.41 -10.49
C ARG A 183 21.15 12.79 -9.13
N LEU A 184 20.54 13.56 -8.23
CA LEU A 184 20.11 13.09 -6.91
C LEU A 184 19.01 12.02 -7.02
N VAL A 185 18.06 12.18 -7.94
CA VAL A 185 16.96 11.21 -8.18
C VAL A 185 17.44 9.96 -8.92
N ASP A 186 18.56 10.06 -9.64
CA ASP A 186 19.16 9.01 -10.47
C ASP A 186 18.17 8.39 -11.48
N PRO A 187 18.08 8.92 -12.71
CA PRO A 187 17.19 8.37 -13.74
C PRO A 187 17.63 6.99 -14.25
N THR A 188 18.82 6.51 -13.89
CA THR A 188 19.35 5.23 -14.39
C THR A 188 18.85 4.01 -13.62
N MET A 189 18.30 4.20 -12.42
CA MET A 189 17.73 3.08 -11.63
C MET A 189 16.55 2.41 -12.34
N ASP A 190 16.47 1.08 -12.24
CA ASP A 190 15.39 0.28 -12.85
C ASP A 190 14.05 0.47 -12.13
N ARG A 191 13.11 1.14 -12.80
CA ARG A 191 11.78 1.48 -12.28
C ARG A 191 10.67 0.58 -12.80
N ARG A 192 10.99 -0.50 -13.52
CA ARG A 192 10.00 -1.45 -14.02
C ARG A 192 9.37 -2.22 -12.87
N ILE A 193 8.07 -2.49 -12.99
CA ILE A 193 7.33 -3.40 -12.11
C ILE A 193 7.46 -4.82 -12.65
N ALA A 194 7.64 -5.80 -11.76
CA ALA A 194 7.67 -7.22 -12.08
C ALA A 194 6.24 -7.70 -12.41
N ALA A 195 5.78 -7.37 -13.63
CA ALA A 195 4.40 -7.57 -14.08
C ALA A 195 4.28 -8.54 -15.27
N SER A 196 5.20 -9.48 -15.40
CA SER A 196 5.18 -10.48 -16.47
C SER A 196 5.80 -11.78 -15.97
N ARG A 197 5.38 -12.91 -16.56
CA ARG A 197 5.90 -14.23 -16.19
C ARG A 197 7.43 -14.25 -16.25
N VAL A 198 8.02 -14.91 -15.26
CA VAL A 198 9.46 -15.20 -15.21
C VAL A 198 9.61 -16.67 -15.58
N GLU A 199 10.01 -16.93 -16.83
CA GLU A 199 9.97 -18.29 -17.40
C GLU A 199 8.53 -18.84 -17.31
N ASP A 200 8.34 -20.00 -16.70
CA ASP A 200 7.04 -20.68 -16.64
C ASP A 200 6.18 -20.28 -15.43
N ARG A 201 6.64 -19.36 -14.58
CA ARG A 201 5.93 -18.95 -13.33
C ARG A 201 5.45 -17.50 -13.37
N PRO A 202 4.38 -17.14 -12.63
CA PRO A 202 4.00 -15.76 -12.43
C PRO A 202 5.12 -14.98 -11.72
N ALA A 203 5.21 -13.69 -12.00
CA ALA A 203 5.96 -12.78 -11.14
C ALA A 203 5.26 -12.65 -9.78
N VAL A 204 6.03 -12.67 -8.70
CA VAL A 204 5.49 -12.55 -7.34
C VAL A 204 5.87 -11.19 -6.76
N VAL A 205 4.85 -10.35 -6.52
CA VAL A 205 5.00 -9.00 -5.97
C VAL A 205 4.40 -8.94 -4.57
N LEU A 206 5.25 -8.70 -3.58
CA LEU A 206 4.85 -8.52 -2.18
C LEU A 206 4.71 -7.02 -1.86
N VAL A 207 3.55 -6.59 -1.38
CA VAL A 207 3.30 -5.19 -1.05
C VAL A 207 3.25 -4.99 0.45
N VAL A 208 4.19 -4.20 0.97
CA VAL A 208 4.42 -3.98 2.41
C VAL A 208 4.36 -2.49 2.77
N GLY A 209 4.36 -2.20 4.07
CA GLY A 209 4.27 -0.83 4.60
C GLY A 209 3.32 -0.73 5.79
N VAL A 210 3.20 0.46 6.38
CA VAL A 210 2.39 0.64 7.59
C VAL A 210 0.91 0.82 7.30
N ASN A 211 0.07 0.75 8.32
CA ASN A 211 -1.35 1.04 8.20
C ASN A 211 -1.57 2.51 7.82
N GLY A 212 -2.54 2.76 6.94
CA GLY A 212 -2.91 4.12 6.52
C GLY A 212 -2.03 4.74 5.41
N THR A 213 -0.98 4.05 4.95
CA THR A 213 -0.19 4.49 3.77
C THR A 213 -0.82 4.11 2.43
N GLY A 214 -1.97 3.43 2.43
CA GLY A 214 -2.69 3.10 1.21
C GLY A 214 -2.21 1.83 0.49
N LYS A 215 -1.68 0.82 1.20
CA LYS A 215 -1.27 -0.49 0.64
C LYS A 215 -2.36 -1.18 -0.19
N THR A 216 -3.46 -1.57 0.45
CA THR A 216 -4.59 -2.26 -0.20
C THR A 216 -5.12 -1.46 -1.40
N THR A 217 -5.22 -0.14 -1.25
CA THR A 217 -5.59 0.77 -2.35
C THR A 217 -4.56 0.75 -3.49
N THR A 218 -3.27 0.74 -3.17
CA THR A 218 -2.18 0.64 -4.16
C THR A 218 -2.22 -0.70 -4.89
N VAL A 219 -2.44 -1.81 -4.18
CA VAL A 219 -2.59 -3.15 -4.78
C VAL A 219 -3.76 -3.16 -5.77
N GLY A 220 -4.93 -2.66 -5.36
CA GLY A 220 -6.11 -2.59 -6.24
C GLY A 220 -5.91 -1.69 -7.47
N LYS A 221 -5.30 -0.50 -7.29
CA LYS A 221 -4.96 0.39 -8.40
C LYS A 221 -3.92 -0.21 -9.34
N LEU A 222 -2.91 -0.91 -8.81
CA LEU A 222 -1.90 -1.58 -9.61
C LEU A 222 -2.52 -2.72 -10.43
N ALA A 223 -3.37 -3.55 -9.82
CA ALA A 223 -4.10 -4.60 -10.53
C ALA A 223 -4.91 -4.03 -11.71
N ARG A 224 -5.64 -2.92 -11.49
CA ARG A 224 -6.36 -2.21 -12.54
C ARG A 224 -5.45 -1.71 -13.67
N VAL A 225 -4.29 -1.16 -13.34
CA VAL A 225 -3.28 -0.74 -14.34
C VAL A 225 -2.79 -1.92 -15.16
N LEU A 226 -2.46 -3.04 -14.51
CA LEU A 226 -1.93 -4.24 -15.17
C LEU A 226 -2.99 -4.93 -16.05
N VAL A 227 -4.24 -4.98 -15.61
CA VAL A 227 -5.36 -5.48 -16.45
C VAL A 227 -5.55 -4.63 -17.71
N ALA A 228 -5.35 -3.31 -17.63
CA ALA A 228 -5.39 -2.45 -18.82
C ALA A 228 -4.16 -2.55 -19.72
N GLU A 229 -3.10 -3.18 -19.23
CA GLU A 229 -1.93 -3.57 -20.00
C GLU A 229 -2.04 -5.03 -20.49
N ASP A 230 -3.27 -5.58 -20.47
CA ASP A 230 -3.64 -6.93 -20.87
C ASP A 230 -2.83 -8.02 -20.13
N LYS A 231 -2.58 -7.80 -18.82
CA LYS A 231 -1.94 -8.76 -17.93
C LYS A 231 -2.95 -9.59 -17.14
N ASP A 232 -2.66 -10.87 -17.00
CA ASP A 232 -3.40 -11.78 -16.12
C ASP A 232 -2.90 -11.63 -14.68
N VAL A 233 -3.77 -11.15 -13.79
CA VAL A 233 -3.42 -10.81 -12.40
C VAL A 233 -4.15 -11.74 -11.43
N VAL A 234 -3.50 -12.11 -10.33
CA VAL A 234 -4.13 -12.71 -9.15
C VAL A 234 -3.83 -11.86 -7.92
N LEU A 235 -4.82 -11.66 -7.05
CA LEU A 235 -4.65 -10.95 -5.78
C LEU A 235 -4.56 -11.91 -4.60
N GLY A 236 -3.64 -11.66 -3.67
CA GLY A 236 -3.55 -12.38 -2.38
C GLY A 236 -3.86 -11.46 -1.21
N ALA A 237 -4.94 -11.72 -0.48
CA ALA A 237 -5.38 -10.94 0.67
C ALA A 237 -4.71 -11.42 1.98
N ALA A 238 -3.40 -11.21 2.12
CA ALA A 238 -2.63 -11.63 3.28
C ALA A 238 -2.70 -10.64 4.49
N ASP A 239 -3.40 -9.49 4.40
CA ASP A 239 -3.80 -8.68 5.57
C ASP A 239 -4.96 -9.36 6.33
N THR A 240 -4.67 -10.50 6.96
CA THR A 240 -5.68 -11.34 7.65
C THR A 240 -6.13 -10.78 9.00
N PHE A 241 -5.44 -9.75 9.52
CA PHE A 241 -5.79 -9.06 10.76
C PHE A 241 -6.93 -8.05 10.61
N ARG A 242 -7.26 -7.69 9.36
CA ARG A 242 -8.30 -6.72 9.06
C ARG A 242 -9.26 -7.38 8.09
N ALA A 243 -10.36 -7.94 8.59
CA ALA A 243 -11.40 -8.54 7.75
C ALA A 243 -11.83 -7.59 6.61
N ALA A 244 -12.03 -6.30 6.94
CA ALA A 244 -12.37 -5.26 5.97
C ALA A 244 -11.28 -5.00 4.90
N ALA A 245 -10.01 -5.31 5.15
CA ALA A 245 -8.95 -5.17 4.14
C ALA A 245 -9.07 -6.25 3.06
N ALA A 246 -9.35 -7.50 3.45
CA ALA A 246 -9.62 -8.58 2.51
C ALA A 246 -10.88 -8.30 1.67
N ASP A 247 -11.97 -7.84 2.31
CA ASP A 247 -13.20 -7.45 1.60
C ASP A 247 -12.95 -6.28 0.63
N GLN A 248 -12.16 -5.29 1.06
CA GLN A 248 -11.78 -4.16 0.22
C GLN A 248 -10.96 -4.62 -0.99
N LEU A 249 -9.97 -5.50 -0.80
CA LEU A 249 -9.15 -6.02 -1.90
C LEU A 249 -9.98 -6.85 -2.88
N GLN A 250 -10.88 -7.69 -2.38
CA GLN A 250 -11.81 -8.45 -3.22
C GLN A 250 -12.69 -7.52 -4.06
N THR A 251 -13.24 -6.46 -3.45
CA THR A 251 -14.04 -5.45 -4.17
C THR A 251 -13.22 -4.78 -5.27
N TRP A 252 -11.92 -4.54 -5.06
CA TRP A 252 -11.03 -4.06 -6.12
C TRP A 252 -10.87 -5.06 -7.26
N GLY A 253 -10.65 -6.34 -6.93
CA GLY A 253 -10.51 -7.41 -7.91
C GLY A 253 -11.77 -7.60 -8.76
N GLU A 254 -12.94 -7.69 -8.13
CA GLU A 254 -14.24 -7.89 -8.80
C GLU A 254 -14.54 -6.79 -9.83
N ARG A 255 -14.18 -5.53 -9.54
CA ARG A 255 -14.39 -4.40 -10.46
C ARG A 255 -13.64 -4.53 -11.79
N VAL A 256 -12.52 -5.26 -11.79
CA VAL A 256 -11.65 -5.44 -12.96
C VAL A 256 -11.53 -6.90 -13.40
N GLY A 257 -12.34 -7.80 -12.82
CA GLY A 257 -12.37 -9.22 -13.19
C GLY A 257 -11.17 -10.03 -12.70
N VAL A 258 -10.49 -9.57 -11.64
CA VAL A 258 -9.29 -10.20 -11.10
C VAL A 258 -9.63 -11.12 -9.91
N PRO A 259 -9.26 -12.41 -9.94
CA PRO A 259 -9.49 -13.32 -8.84
C PRO A 259 -8.70 -12.92 -7.59
N THR A 260 -9.34 -13.04 -6.42
CA THR A 260 -8.73 -12.72 -5.13
C THR A 260 -8.73 -13.96 -4.24
N VAL A 261 -7.54 -14.41 -3.85
CA VAL A 261 -7.33 -15.47 -2.87
C VAL A 261 -7.33 -14.87 -1.47
N ARG A 262 -8.23 -15.36 -0.63
CA ARG A 262 -8.43 -14.92 0.77
C ARG A 262 -8.77 -16.10 1.65
N SER A 263 -8.58 -15.95 2.96
CA SER A 263 -9.12 -16.88 3.95
C SER A 263 -10.50 -16.46 4.40
N ASP A 264 -11.41 -17.43 4.58
CA ASP A 264 -12.73 -17.21 5.18
C ASP A 264 -12.68 -17.10 6.71
N ARG A 265 -11.54 -17.46 7.32
CA ARG A 265 -11.30 -17.36 8.76
C ARG A 265 -10.56 -16.08 9.08
N GLU A 266 -11.14 -15.26 9.96
CA GLU A 266 -10.49 -14.08 10.52
C GLU A 266 -9.25 -14.49 11.34
N GLY A 267 -8.14 -13.76 11.18
CA GLY A 267 -6.88 -14.09 11.85
C GLY A 267 -6.20 -15.36 11.34
N ALA A 268 -6.53 -15.83 10.14
CA ALA A 268 -5.77 -16.88 9.47
C ALA A 268 -4.30 -16.50 9.30
N ASP A 269 -3.43 -17.49 9.16
CA ASP A 269 -2.01 -17.26 8.96
C ASP A 269 -1.75 -16.52 7.63
N PRO A 270 -1.24 -15.27 7.64
CA PRO A 270 -0.93 -14.51 6.42
C PRO A 270 -0.06 -15.28 5.43
N ALA A 271 0.89 -16.06 5.96
CA ALA A 271 1.83 -16.81 5.16
C ALA A 271 1.15 -17.94 4.37
N SER A 272 0.11 -18.56 4.93
CA SER A 272 -0.69 -19.57 4.23
C SER A 272 -1.51 -18.95 3.10
N VAL A 273 -2.17 -17.82 3.35
CA VAL A 273 -2.95 -17.12 2.30
C VAL A 273 -2.06 -16.69 1.14
N ALA A 274 -0.86 -16.19 1.44
CA ALA A 274 0.10 -15.82 0.40
C ALA A 274 0.62 -17.03 -0.40
N PHE A 275 0.85 -18.17 0.26
CA PHE A 275 1.24 -19.42 -0.41
C PHE A 275 0.15 -19.92 -1.37
N ASP A 276 -1.10 -19.88 -0.92
CA ASP A 276 -2.26 -20.29 -1.72
C ASP A 276 -2.46 -19.34 -2.91
N ALA A 277 -2.26 -18.03 -2.72
CA ALA A 277 -2.32 -17.04 -3.80
C ALA A 277 -1.29 -17.32 -4.91
N VAL A 278 -0.04 -17.63 -4.54
CA VAL A 278 1.00 -18.00 -5.51
C VAL A 278 0.67 -19.33 -6.20
N SER A 279 0.13 -20.30 -5.47
CA SER A 279 -0.28 -21.59 -6.06
C SER A 279 -1.43 -21.42 -7.06
N ALA A 280 -2.46 -20.65 -6.71
CA ALA A 280 -3.56 -20.34 -7.60
C ALA A 280 -3.08 -19.59 -8.85
N ALA A 281 -2.17 -18.61 -8.71
CA ALA A 281 -1.60 -17.89 -9.85
C ALA A 281 -0.80 -18.79 -10.79
N GLN A 282 -0.08 -19.79 -10.27
CA GLN A 282 0.60 -20.80 -11.09
C GLN A 282 -0.41 -21.70 -11.83
N GLU A 283 -1.45 -22.17 -11.15
CA GLU A 283 -2.49 -23.02 -11.74
C GLU A 283 -3.30 -22.29 -12.82
N MET A 284 -3.53 -20.99 -12.63
CA MET A 284 -4.21 -20.13 -13.60
C MET A 284 -3.27 -19.62 -14.70
N GLU A 285 -1.98 -19.96 -14.66
CA GLU A 285 -0.99 -19.50 -15.64
C GLU A 285 -0.91 -17.96 -15.75
N ALA A 286 -1.18 -17.26 -14.66
CA ALA A 286 -1.24 -15.80 -14.62
C ALA A 286 0.14 -15.16 -14.85
N ASP A 287 0.14 -13.88 -15.26
CA ASP A 287 1.37 -13.10 -15.42
C ASP A 287 1.99 -12.73 -14.08
N VAL A 288 1.16 -12.37 -13.11
CA VAL A 288 1.61 -11.77 -11.86
C VAL A 288 0.63 -12.03 -10.72
N VAL A 289 1.17 -12.23 -9.52
CA VAL A 289 0.43 -12.26 -8.26
C VAL A 289 0.84 -11.10 -7.38
N LEU A 290 -0.14 -10.30 -6.94
CA LEU A 290 0.05 -9.18 -6.02
C LEU A 290 -0.45 -9.56 -4.63
N VAL A 291 0.45 -9.57 -3.64
CA VAL A 291 0.14 -9.97 -2.26
C VAL A 291 0.07 -8.74 -1.35
N ASP A 292 -1.11 -8.43 -0.82
CA ASP A 292 -1.31 -7.35 0.18
C ASP A 292 -1.05 -7.88 1.59
N THR A 293 -0.20 -7.22 2.37
CA THR A 293 0.17 -7.65 3.72
C THR A 293 -0.37 -6.75 4.83
N ALA A 294 -0.33 -7.23 6.07
CA ALA A 294 -0.58 -6.40 7.25
C ALA A 294 0.46 -5.26 7.41
N GLY A 295 0.11 -4.21 8.18
CA GLY A 295 0.98 -3.04 8.41
C GLY A 295 0.99 -2.46 9.83
N ARG A 296 0.71 -3.25 10.86
CA ARG A 296 0.60 -2.77 12.25
C ARG A 296 1.98 -2.52 12.90
N LEU A 297 2.60 -1.36 12.63
CA LEU A 297 3.97 -1.05 13.09
C LEU A 297 4.12 -0.83 14.62
N HIS A 298 3.04 -0.63 15.38
CA HIS A 298 3.13 -0.40 16.84
C HIS A 298 3.73 -1.59 17.61
N ASN A 299 3.74 -2.79 17.01
CA ASN A 299 4.51 -3.94 17.48
C ASN A 299 5.58 -4.33 16.44
N LYS A 300 6.64 -3.51 16.35
CA LYS A 300 7.68 -3.63 15.31
C LYS A 300 8.24 -5.05 15.17
N VAL A 301 8.58 -5.70 16.28
CA VAL A 301 9.19 -7.04 16.27
C VAL A 301 8.20 -8.07 15.69
N GLY A 302 6.96 -8.09 16.19
CA GLY A 302 5.95 -9.04 15.71
C GLY A 302 5.61 -8.86 14.23
N LEU A 303 5.50 -7.61 13.75
CA LEU A 303 5.23 -7.35 12.33
C LEU A 303 6.38 -7.81 11.44
N MET A 304 7.64 -7.54 11.80
CA MET A 304 8.77 -7.93 10.98
C MET A 304 8.97 -9.45 10.95
N ASP A 305 8.75 -10.14 12.08
CA ASP A 305 8.77 -11.61 12.13
C ASP A 305 7.69 -12.22 11.23
N GLU A 306 6.49 -11.62 11.22
CA GLU A 306 5.38 -12.04 10.38
C GLU A 306 5.67 -11.84 8.89
N LEU A 307 6.15 -10.66 8.50
CA LEU A 307 6.51 -10.39 7.10
C LEU A 307 7.68 -11.27 6.63
N GLY A 308 8.68 -11.47 7.50
CA GLY A 308 9.76 -12.42 7.24
C GLY A 308 9.29 -13.87 7.15
N LYS A 309 8.22 -14.25 7.88
CA LYS A 309 7.57 -15.56 7.72
C LYS A 309 6.83 -15.66 6.39
N VAL A 310 6.04 -14.66 6.01
CA VAL A 310 5.33 -14.60 4.73
C VAL A 310 6.32 -14.78 3.58
N LYS A 311 7.40 -13.98 3.56
CA LYS A 311 8.47 -14.07 2.57
C LYS A 311 9.05 -15.49 2.48
N ARG A 312 9.49 -16.06 3.60
CA ARG A 312 10.05 -17.42 3.63
C ARG A 312 9.09 -18.51 3.17
N VAL A 313 7.79 -18.35 3.41
CA VAL A 313 6.79 -19.35 3.01
C VAL A 313 6.51 -19.24 1.51
N ILE A 314 6.37 -18.02 0.97
CA ILE A 314 6.27 -17.78 -0.48
C ILE A 314 7.50 -18.35 -1.20
N GLU A 315 8.70 -18.07 -0.69
CA GLU A 315 9.99 -18.50 -1.30
C GLU A 315 10.17 -20.02 -1.36
N LYS A 316 9.43 -20.81 -0.58
CA LYS A 316 9.39 -22.27 -0.74
C LYS A 316 8.70 -22.72 -2.03
N LYS A 317 7.84 -21.87 -2.59
CA LYS A 317 7.03 -22.14 -3.78
C LYS A 317 7.56 -21.42 -5.01
N SER A 318 7.90 -20.14 -4.87
CA SER A 318 8.39 -19.28 -5.95
C SER A 318 9.28 -18.18 -5.38
N PRO A 319 10.37 -17.80 -6.06
CA PRO A 319 11.09 -16.58 -5.73
C PRO A 319 10.15 -15.37 -5.72
N ILE A 320 10.40 -14.42 -4.80
CA ILE A 320 9.76 -13.10 -4.82
C ILE A 320 10.59 -12.21 -5.76
N ASP A 321 9.94 -11.70 -6.80
CA ASP A 321 10.58 -10.88 -7.82
C ASP A 321 10.58 -9.40 -7.42
N GLU A 322 9.61 -8.98 -6.61
CA GLU A 322 9.49 -7.59 -6.19
C GLU A 322 8.89 -7.46 -4.79
N VAL A 323 9.47 -6.57 -3.98
CA VAL A 323 8.94 -6.14 -2.69
C VAL A 323 8.71 -4.63 -2.76
N LEU A 324 7.45 -4.23 -2.88
CA LEU A 324 7.03 -2.83 -2.96
C LEU A 324 6.69 -2.29 -1.59
N LEU A 325 7.45 -1.30 -1.14
CA LEU A 325 7.17 -0.57 0.10
C LEU A 325 6.29 0.64 -0.20
N VAL A 326 5.09 0.66 0.39
CA VAL A 326 4.15 1.78 0.26
C VAL A 326 4.33 2.76 1.41
N LEU A 327 4.73 3.99 1.08
CA LEU A 327 4.94 5.09 2.00
C LEU A 327 3.97 6.25 1.71
N ASP A 328 3.68 7.00 2.76
CA ASP A 328 2.89 8.22 2.67
C ASP A 328 3.83 9.43 2.62
N ALA A 329 3.80 10.18 1.52
CA ALA A 329 4.68 11.33 1.28
C ALA A 329 4.51 12.43 2.34
N THR A 330 3.38 12.50 3.03
CA THR A 330 3.11 13.51 4.07
C THR A 330 3.85 13.24 5.38
N THR A 331 4.38 12.03 5.56
CA THR A 331 4.96 11.59 6.85
C THR A 331 6.39 12.07 7.09
N GLY A 332 7.07 12.61 6.07
CA GLY A 332 8.45 13.14 6.16
C GLY A 332 9.41 12.17 6.85
N GLN A 333 10.13 12.66 7.86
CA GLN A 333 11.09 11.87 8.65
C GLN A 333 10.50 10.64 9.36
N ASN A 334 9.20 10.64 9.65
CA ASN A 334 8.56 9.44 10.19
C ASN A 334 8.49 8.33 9.14
N GLY A 335 8.15 8.66 7.89
CA GLY A 335 8.18 7.72 6.77
C GLY A 335 9.57 7.15 6.53
N MET A 336 10.62 7.97 6.65
CA MET A 336 12.01 7.53 6.52
C MET A 336 12.40 6.45 7.53
N ARG A 337 12.10 6.67 8.83
CA ARG A 337 12.39 5.66 9.86
C ARG A 337 11.61 4.35 9.64
N GLN A 338 10.42 4.44 9.05
CA GLN A 338 9.66 3.24 8.70
C GLN A 338 10.35 2.50 7.55
N ALA A 339 10.73 3.24 6.51
CA ALA A 339 11.40 2.72 5.34
C ALA A 339 12.65 1.91 5.71
N GLU A 340 13.49 2.46 6.59
CA GLU A 340 14.70 1.78 7.11
C GLU A 340 14.36 0.41 7.75
N VAL A 341 13.38 0.39 8.66
CA VAL A 341 12.97 -0.84 9.36
C VAL A 341 12.44 -1.89 8.40
N PHE A 342 11.67 -1.50 7.36
CA PHE A 342 11.19 -2.45 6.35
C PHE A 342 12.32 -2.93 5.43
N GLY A 343 13.25 -2.04 5.06
CA GLY A 343 14.42 -2.38 4.24
C GLY A 343 15.25 -3.51 4.87
N GLU A 344 15.49 -3.41 6.17
CA GLU A 344 16.22 -4.43 6.93
C GLU A 344 15.49 -5.79 7.01
N ALA A 345 14.15 -5.78 7.07
CA ALA A 345 13.36 -6.97 7.36
C ALA A 345 12.99 -7.81 6.13
N VAL A 346 12.65 -7.17 5.01
CA VAL A 346 12.04 -7.85 3.85
C VAL A 346 12.75 -7.63 2.52
N ALA A 347 13.90 -6.96 2.52
CA ALA A 347 14.67 -6.66 1.30
C ALA A 347 13.80 -5.97 0.23
N VAL A 348 13.32 -4.76 0.57
CA VAL A 348 12.54 -3.91 -0.32
C VAL A 348 13.29 -3.71 -1.64
N THR A 349 12.59 -3.77 -2.78
CA THR A 349 13.19 -3.60 -4.13
C THR A 349 12.63 -2.38 -4.87
N GLY A 350 11.53 -1.81 -4.40
CA GLY A 350 10.92 -0.61 -4.98
C GLY A 350 10.00 0.10 -4.00
N ILE A 351 9.77 1.39 -4.24
CA ILE A 351 8.95 2.24 -3.38
C ILE A 351 7.74 2.75 -4.16
N VAL A 352 6.59 2.77 -3.48
CA VAL A 352 5.40 3.46 -3.93
C VAL A 352 5.12 4.62 -2.97
N LEU A 353 5.11 5.85 -3.49
CA LEU A 353 4.79 7.03 -2.70
C LEU A 353 3.34 7.44 -2.93
N THR A 354 2.55 7.50 -1.86
CA THR A 354 1.16 7.92 -1.91
C THR A 354 0.98 9.34 -1.38
N LYS A 355 -0.17 9.96 -1.69
CA LYS A 355 -0.57 11.29 -1.23
C LYS A 355 0.41 12.40 -1.61
N LEU A 356 1.10 12.22 -2.75
CA LEU A 356 2.07 13.19 -3.24
C LEU A 356 1.40 14.48 -3.72
N ASP A 357 0.13 14.41 -4.10
CA ASP A 357 -0.71 15.55 -4.49
C ASP A 357 -1.04 16.49 -3.32
N GLY A 358 -1.06 15.98 -2.09
CA GLY A 358 -1.43 16.75 -0.89
C GLY A 358 -0.27 17.44 -0.18
N THR A 359 0.96 17.42 -0.74
CA THR A 359 2.14 17.88 0.00
C THR A 359 3.18 18.59 -0.86
N ALA A 360 3.79 19.63 -0.29
CA ALA A 360 4.98 20.29 -0.82
C ALA A 360 6.29 19.54 -0.48
N LYS A 361 6.21 18.37 0.18
CA LYS A 361 7.37 17.60 0.65
C LYS A 361 7.90 16.67 -0.44
N GLY A 362 8.12 17.18 -1.65
CA GLY A 362 8.63 16.40 -2.78
C GLY A 362 9.99 15.75 -2.50
N GLY A 363 10.82 16.36 -1.65
CA GLY A 363 12.16 15.88 -1.34
C GLY A 363 12.26 14.50 -0.71
N ILE A 364 11.16 13.99 -0.15
CA ILE A 364 11.12 12.65 0.42
C ILE A 364 11.53 11.56 -0.59
N VAL A 365 11.30 11.78 -1.89
CA VAL A 365 11.75 10.89 -2.97
C VAL A 365 13.26 10.69 -2.95
N VAL A 366 14.02 11.79 -2.92
CA VAL A 366 15.49 11.73 -2.97
C VAL A 366 16.02 11.04 -1.72
N ASN A 367 15.50 11.45 -0.57
CA ASN A 367 15.94 10.94 0.72
C ASN A 367 15.69 9.43 0.85
N VAL A 368 14.48 8.97 0.51
CA VAL A 368 14.12 7.55 0.65
C VAL A 368 14.90 6.65 -0.31
N GLN A 369 15.12 7.09 -1.56
CA GLN A 369 15.91 6.32 -2.52
C GLN A 369 17.36 6.17 -2.07
N ARG A 370 17.97 7.26 -1.59
CA ARG A 370 19.35 7.21 -1.06
C ARG A 370 19.48 6.30 0.14
N LYS A 371 18.54 6.42 1.08
CA LYS A 371 18.57 5.66 2.32
C LYS A 371 18.41 4.16 2.09
N LEU A 372 17.52 3.77 1.18
CA LEU A 372 17.23 2.36 0.91
C LEU A 372 18.02 1.77 -0.26
N GLY A 373 18.62 2.60 -1.10
CA GLY A 373 19.31 2.15 -2.32
C GLY A 373 18.37 1.58 -3.39
N VAL A 374 17.07 1.91 -3.34
CA VAL A 374 16.04 1.36 -4.25
C VAL A 374 15.15 2.47 -4.82
N PRO A 375 14.64 2.31 -6.05
CA PRO A 375 13.96 3.40 -6.73
C PRO A 375 12.52 3.58 -6.28
N VAL A 376 12.03 4.82 -6.35
CA VAL A 376 10.59 5.09 -6.40
C VAL A 376 10.11 4.68 -7.79
N LYS A 377 9.18 3.73 -7.84
CA LYS A 377 8.66 3.16 -9.09
C LYS A 377 7.27 3.69 -9.43
N LEU A 378 6.45 3.96 -8.42
CA LEU A 378 5.07 4.41 -8.57
C LEU A 378 4.76 5.59 -7.64
N VAL A 379 3.85 6.45 -8.09
CA VAL A 379 3.30 7.55 -7.31
C VAL A 379 1.77 7.53 -7.33
N GLY A 380 1.18 7.62 -6.13
CA GLY A 380 -0.24 7.82 -5.91
C GLY A 380 -0.55 9.31 -5.81
N LEU A 381 -1.49 9.77 -6.62
CA LEU A 381 -1.72 11.20 -6.88
C LEU A 381 -3.10 11.68 -6.44
N GLY A 382 -3.82 10.86 -5.70
CA GLY A 382 -5.17 11.14 -5.24
C GLY A 382 -5.94 9.86 -4.94
N GLU A 383 -7.23 10.02 -4.64
CA GLU A 383 -8.11 8.94 -4.18
C GLU A 383 -8.78 8.18 -5.34
N GLY A 384 -8.79 8.73 -6.55
CA GLY A 384 -9.45 8.12 -7.70
C GLY A 384 -8.82 6.78 -8.11
N PRO A 385 -9.57 5.86 -8.73
CA PRO A 385 -9.07 4.54 -9.12
C PRO A 385 -7.95 4.59 -10.16
N ASP A 386 -7.87 5.67 -10.94
CA ASP A 386 -6.83 5.89 -11.94
C ASP A 386 -5.68 6.78 -11.43
N ASP A 387 -5.67 7.14 -10.15
CA ASP A 387 -4.67 8.04 -9.54
C ASP A 387 -3.44 7.27 -9.04
N LEU A 388 -2.90 6.38 -9.89
CA LEU A 388 -1.61 5.71 -9.73
C LEU A 388 -0.85 5.83 -11.05
N ALA A 389 0.41 6.27 -11.00
CA ALA A 389 1.24 6.46 -12.18
C ALA A 389 2.67 5.95 -11.96
N PRO A 390 3.37 5.52 -13.02
CA PRO A 390 4.81 5.35 -12.99
C PRO A 390 5.51 6.63 -12.56
N PHE A 391 6.57 6.48 -11.76
CA PHE A 391 7.42 7.59 -11.38
C PHE A 391 8.34 7.96 -12.56
N ASP A 392 8.23 9.21 -13.03
CA ASP A 392 9.08 9.78 -14.08
C ASP A 392 10.03 10.79 -13.42
N PRO A 393 11.34 10.49 -13.31
CA PRO A 393 12.34 11.38 -12.72
C PRO A 393 12.39 12.76 -13.39
N GLN A 394 12.24 12.82 -14.71
CA GLN A 394 12.30 14.07 -15.47
C GLN A 394 11.08 14.92 -15.15
N ALA A 395 9.89 14.35 -15.31
CA ALA A 395 8.65 15.08 -15.01
C ALA A 395 8.56 15.49 -13.52
N PHE A 396 9.15 14.69 -12.62
CA PHE A 396 9.21 15.01 -11.21
C PHE A 396 10.13 16.20 -10.91
N VAL A 397 11.35 16.22 -11.46
CA VAL A 397 12.28 17.33 -11.27
C VAL A 397 11.79 18.59 -11.98
N GLU A 398 11.26 18.48 -13.20
CA GLU A 398 10.59 19.58 -13.90
C GLU A 398 9.52 20.22 -12.99
N ALA A 399 8.65 19.42 -12.38
CA ALA A 399 7.62 19.94 -11.49
C ALA A 399 8.14 20.59 -10.20
N ILE A 400 9.39 20.32 -9.78
CA ILE A 400 10.03 21.00 -8.65
C ILE A 400 10.59 22.36 -9.05
N VAL A 401 11.11 22.44 -10.27
CA VAL A 401 11.95 23.55 -10.72
C VAL A 401 11.15 24.59 -11.52
N ASP A 402 10.05 24.17 -12.15
CA ASP A 402 9.13 24.98 -12.94
C ASP A 402 7.85 25.32 -12.16
#